data_AF-A0A970EJG2-F1
#
_entry.id   AF-A0A970EJG2-F1
#
_cell.length_a   1.000
_cell.length_b   1.000
_cell.length_c   1.000
_cell.angle_alpha   90.00
_cell.angle_beta   90.00
_cell.angle_gamma   90.00
#
_symmetry.space_group_name_H-M   'P 1'
#
loop_
_entity.id
_entity.type
_entity.pdbx_description
1 polymer ?
#
loop_
_entity_poly.entity_id
_entity_poly.type
_entity_poly.pdbx_seq_one_letter_code
_entity_poly.pdbx_strand_id
1 'polypeptide(L)' 'MDVKAFLQRAMLNEQEQVRDYQRFAQKVDNEEVREAFFEFAETSGHTAAKIKDLLDKLES' A
#
# COMPACT_ATOMS: atom_id res chain seq x y z
N MET A 1 -15.86 6.41 -14.49
CA MET A 1 -15.25 6.44 -13.15
C MET A 1 -14.47 7.74 -13.05
N ASP A 2 -14.71 8.54 -12.01
CA ASP A 2 -14.00 9.81 -11.79
C ASP A 2 -12.57 9.56 -11.30
N VAL A 3 -11.62 10.44 -11.66
CA VAL A 3 -10.20 10.33 -11.31
C VAL A 3 -10.02 10.34 -9.80
N LYS A 4 -10.73 11.23 -9.09
CA LYS A 4 -10.67 11.30 -7.63
C LYS A 4 -11.15 10.00 -6.99
N ALA A 5 -12.30 9.49 -7.45
CA ALA A 5 -12.85 8.22 -6.96
C ALA A 5 -11.91 7.03 -7.21
N PHE A 6 -11.23 7.01 -8.36
CA PHE A 6 -10.23 5.98 -8.66
C PHE A 6 -9.01 6.09 -7.73
N LEU A 7 -8.45 7.29 -7.54
CA LEU A 7 -7.31 7.51 -6.65
C LEU A 7 -7.62 7.16 -5.20
N GLN A 8 -8.81 7.51 -4.69
CA GLN A 8 -9.26 7.11 -3.35
C GLN A 8 -9.29 5.59 -3.20
N ARG A 9 -9.86 4.88 -4.18
CA ARG A 9 -9.90 3.43 -4.19
C ARG A 9 -8.49 2.82 -4.27
N ALA A 10 -7.64 3.35 -5.14
CA ALA A 10 -6.27 2.87 -5.30
C ALA A 10 -5.46 3.04 -4.01
N MET A 11 -5.57 4.19 -3.33
CA MET A 11 -4.92 4.42 -2.04
C MET A 11 -5.37 3.42 -0.97
N LEU A 12 -6.68 3.16 -0.86
CA LEU A 12 -7.23 2.21 0.11
C LEU A 12 -6.75 0.78 -0.17
N ASN A 13 -6.68 0.38 -1.44
CA ASN A 13 -6.15 -0.93 -1.83
C ASN A 13 -4.68 -1.07 -1.44
N GLU A 14 -3.84 -0.06 -1.72
CA GLU A 14 -2.42 -0.12 -1.32
C GLU A 14 -2.27 -0.20 0.20
N GLN A 15 -3.06 0.56 0.95
CA GLN A 15 -3.09 0.47 2.42
C GLN A 15 -3.54 -0.91 2.92
N GLU A 16 -4.43 -1.60 2.20
CA GLU A 16 -4.80 -2.99 2.48
C GLU A 16 -3.64 -3.94 2.24
N GLN A 17 -2.95 -3.80 1.11
CA GLN A 17 -1.75 -4.59 0.82
C GLN A 17 -0.66 -4.41 1.89
N VAL A 18 -0.42 -3.19 2.38
CA VAL A 18 0.50 -2.96 3.51
C VAL A 18 0.15 -3.85 4.70
N ARG A 19 -1.13 -3.84 5.13
CA ARG A 19 -1.57 -4.60 6.29
C ARG A 19 -1.46 -6.11 6.06
N ASP A 20 -1.88 -6.57 4.89
CA ASP A 20 -1.89 -7.99 4.56
C ASP A 20 -0.48 -8.56 4.44
N TYR A 21 0.42 -7.83 3.79
CA TYR A 21 1.83 -8.21 3.67
C TYR A 21 2.54 -8.22 5.02
N GLN A 22 2.37 -7.18 5.85
CA GLN A 22 2.93 -7.16 7.21
C GLN A 22 2.41 -8.33 8.06
N ARG A 23 1.09 -8.58 8.00
CA ARG A 23 0.46 -9.66 8.77
C ARG A 23 0.93 -11.04 8.31
N PHE A 24 1.18 -11.23 7.02
CA PHE A 24 1.73 -12.47 6.49
C PHE A 24 3.21 -12.63 6.88
N ALA A 25 4.03 -11.59 6.71
CA ALA A 25 5.45 -11.61 7.07
C ALA A 25 5.66 -11.95 8.57
N GLN A 26 4.77 -11.49 9.45
CA GLN A 26 4.80 -11.81 10.88
C GLN A 26 4.50 -13.28 11.22
N LYS A 27 3.98 -14.08 10.28
CA LYS A 27 3.52 -15.45 10.50
C LYS A 27 4.30 -16.52 9.74
N VAL A 28 5.13 -16.12 8.79
CA VAL A 28 5.88 -17.05 7.93
C VAL A 28 7.24 -17.34 8.55
N ASP A 29 7.60 -18.62 8.60
CA ASP A 29 8.89 -19.07 9.18
C ASP A 29 10.06 -18.97 8.20
N ASN A 30 9.77 -18.98 6.89
CA ASN A 30 10.79 -18.84 5.86
C ASN A 30 11.31 -17.39 5.83
N GLU A 31 12.59 -17.22 6.10
CA GLU A 31 13.25 -15.91 6.24
C GLU A 31 13.24 -15.08 4.94
N GLU A 32 13.58 -15.69 3.81
CA GLU A 32 13.58 -15.03 2.50
C GLU A 32 12.18 -14.53 2.14
N VAL A 33 11.16 -15.37 2.37
CA VAL A 33 9.76 -15.00 2.13
C VAL A 33 9.30 -13.90 3.09
N ARG A 34 9.72 -13.97 4.36
CA ARG A 34 9.41 -12.93 5.36
C ARG A 34 9.95 -11.57 4.94
N GLU A 35 11.22 -11.51 4.56
CA GLU A 35 11.89 -10.27 4.14
C GLU A 35 11.23 -9.67 2.90
N ALA A 36 11.00 -10.49 1.87
CA ALA A 36 10.32 -10.03 0.66
C ALA A 36 8.94 -9.41 0.95
N PHE A 37 8.14 -10.01 1.83
CA PHE A 37 6.82 -9.45 2.16
C PHE A 37 6.89 -8.19 3.04
N PHE A 38 7.94 -7.99 3.83
CA PHE A 38 8.16 -6.69 4.48
C PHE A 38 8.52 -5.60 3.45
N GLU A 39 9.36 -5.92 2.46
CA GLU A 39 9.70 -5.00 1.36
C GLU A 39 8.48 -4.64 0.50
N PHE A 40 7.58 -5.61 0.25
CA PHE A 40 6.33 -5.36 -0.47
C PHE A 40 5.42 -4.42 0.33
N ALA A 41 5.34 -4.60 1.66
CA ALA A 41 4.58 -3.69 2.51
C ALA A 41 5.13 -2.26 2.47
N GLU A 42 6.44 -2.09 2.51
CA GLU A 42 7.08 -0.77 2.38
C GLU A 42 6.76 -0.12 1.01
N THR A 43 6.87 -0.90 -0.06
CA THR A 43 6.58 -0.45 -1.42
C THR A 43 5.12 0.00 -1.59
N SER A 44 4.16 -0.77 -1.08
CA SER A 44 2.75 -0.37 -1.07
C SER A 44 2.51 0.86 -0.20
N GLY A 45 3.22 1.00 0.92
CA GLY A 45 3.18 2.19 1.76
C GLY A 45 3.60 3.47 1.02
N HIS A 46 4.72 3.41 0.30
CA HIS A 46 5.18 4.51 -0.55
C HIS A 46 4.21 4.83 -1.68
N THR A 47 3.61 3.80 -2.29
CA THR A 47 2.63 3.96 -3.35
C THR A 47 1.37 4.64 -2.82
N ALA A 48 0.84 4.21 -1.68
CA ALA A 48 -0.30 4.84 -1.01
C ALA A 48 -0.03 6.31 -0.68
N ALA A 49 1.16 6.64 -0.15
CA ALA A 49 1.56 8.01 0.16
C ALA A 49 1.57 8.89 -1.10
N LYS A 50 2.16 8.41 -2.20
CA LYS A 50 2.17 9.14 -3.48
C LYS A 50 0.76 9.37 -4.04
N ILE A 51 -0.15 8.40 -3.89
CA ILE A 51 -1.55 8.56 -4.31
C ILE A 51 -2.24 9.62 -3.44
N LYS A 52 -1.98 9.63 -2.12
CA LYS A 52 -2.49 10.66 -1.22
C LYS A 52 -2.02 12.06 -1.64
N ASP A 53 -0.75 12.22 -1.99
CA ASP A 53 -0.22 13.52 -2.46
C ASP A 53 -0.92 14.00 -3.74
N LEU A 54 -1.33 13.08 -4.62
CA LEU A 54 -2.11 13.41 -5.82
C LEU A 54 -3.54 13.82 -5.45
N LEU A 55 -4.17 13.14 -4.49
CA LEU A 55 -5.50 13.51 -3.98
C LEU A 55 -5.49 14.91 -3.35
N ASP A 56 -4.51 15.19 -2.49
CA ASP A 56 -4.37 16.49 -1.82
C ASP A 56 -4.26 17.64 -2.85
N LYS A 57 -3.54 17.41 -3.97
CA LYS A 57 -3.41 18.37 -5.07
C LYS A 57 -4.71 18.61 -5.86
N LEU A 58 -5.61 17.63 -5.90
CA LEU A 58 -6.91 17.76 -6.57
C LEU A 58 -7.97 18.43 -5.68
N GLU A 59 -7.75 18.45 -4.36
CA GLU A 59 -8.61 19.11 -3.37
C GLU A 59 -8.16 20.54 -3.03
N SER A 60 -7.03 20.98 -3.61
CA SER A 60 -6.46 22.33 -3.46
C SER A 60 -6.97 23.33 -4.51
#